data_AF-A0A3D5BCC4-F1
#
_entry.id   AF-A0A3D5BCC4-F1
#
_cell.length_a   1.000
_cell.length_b   1.000
_cell.length_c   1.000
_cell.angle_alpha   90.00
_cell.angle_beta   90.00
_cell.angle_gamma   90.00
#
_symmetry.space_group_name_H-M   'P 1'
#
loop_
_entity.id
_entity.type
_entity.pdbx_description
1 polymer ?
#
loop_
_entity_poly.entity_id
_entity_poly.type
_entity_poly.pdbx_seq_one_letter_code
_entity_poly.pdbx_strand_id
1 'polypeptide(L)'
;MTDEVKKLQVAETLKKAYVYMSLHERSLRPIWLIHFLFCAIFNFLPGGFSNPFSLIWSLAYYIFWCVFFRLYYQKRPYFCASKICASAIPSSKMIFITFGLLFVLLILPFVPLLLGFHNKYLLVFERYMAALQVPETSVFNVLIFSLIFLLISPFAFCRPYLAWISALQGYSGSIRKVFKKTTGNNIRFLSLIFLLNLPCFVAYGADVLLHCHGWFSVGFYSIYLIYFNIVFAKVYDFFYQQKKPQNKSEAED
;
A
#
# COMPACT_ATOMS: atom_id res chain seq x y z
N MET A 1 -14.66 -29.99 -9.83
CA MET A 1 -15.18 -28.93 -8.96
C MET A 1 -14.49 -27.63 -9.34
N THR A 2 -15.15 -26.79 -10.14
CA THR A 2 -14.71 -25.40 -10.36
C THR A 2 -14.90 -24.66 -9.05
N ASP A 3 -13.84 -24.51 -8.26
CA ASP A 3 -13.82 -23.61 -7.11
C ASP A 3 -14.30 -22.23 -7.61
N GLU A 4 -15.48 -21.81 -7.17
CA GLU A 4 -15.98 -20.48 -7.51
C GLU A 4 -14.96 -19.44 -7.08
N VAL A 5 -14.48 -18.66 -8.04
CA VAL A 5 -13.52 -17.60 -7.79
C VAL A 5 -14.16 -16.58 -6.85
N LYS A 6 -13.67 -16.50 -5.61
CA LYS A 6 -14.16 -15.56 -4.61
C LYS A 6 -13.91 -14.12 -5.07
N LYS A 7 -14.97 -13.37 -5.37
CA LYS A 7 -14.89 -11.99 -5.89
C LYS A 7 -14.96 -10.94 -4.78
N LEU A 8 -13.96 -10.07 -4.71
CA LEU A 8 -13.90 -8.97 -3.74
C LEU A 8 -15.04 -7.97 -3.96
N GLN A 9 -15.79 -7.71 -2.90
CA GLN A 9 -16.81 -6.66 -2.85
C GLN A 9 -16.17 -5.35 -2.38
N VAL A 10 -15.70 -4.53 -3.32
CA VAL A 10 -14.91 -3.32 -3.03
C VAL A 10 -15.69 -2.33 -2.15
N ALA A 11 -16.91 -1.96 -2.55
CA ALA A 11 -17.73 -1.01 -1.81
C ALA A 11 -18.06 -1.50 -0.38
N GLU A 12 -18.40 -2.79 -0.24
CA GLU A 12 -18.68 -3.38 1.07
C GLU A 12 -17.43 -3.39 1.95
N THR A 13 -16.26 -3.65 1.37
CA THR A 13 -14.97 -3.64 2.09
C THR A 13 -14.64 -2.24 2.61
N LEU A 14 -14.80 -1.22 1.78
CA LEU A 14 -14.61 0.19 2.17
C LEU A 14 -15.58 0.59 3.28
N LYS A 15 -16.87 0.25 3.14
CA LYS A 15 -17.89 0.50 4.17
C LYS A 15 -17.56 -0.20 5.49
N LYS A 16 -17.16 -1.48 5.45
CA LYS A 16 -16.77 -2.25 6.65
C LYS A 16 -15.55 -1.65 7.34
N ALA A 17 -14.60 -1.09 6.59
CA ALA A 17 -13.45 -0.40 7.16
C ALA A 17 -13.85 0.91 7.84
N TYR A 18 -14.74 1.68 7.22
CA TYR A 18 -15.26 2.94 7.79
C TYR A 18 -16.04 2.68 9.08
N VAL A 19 -16.95 1.71 9.08
CA VAL A 19 -17.72 1.30 10.26
C VAL A 19 -16.79 0.80 11.37
N TYR A 20 -15.73 0.06 11.04
CA TYR A 20 -14.77 -0.37 12.05
C TYR A 20 -14.07 0.83 12.71
N MET A 21 -13.65 1.81 11.90
CA MET A 21 -12.96 3.00 12.36
C MET A 21 -13.84 3.86 13.28
N SER A 22 -15.13 4.02 12.94
CA SER A 22 -16.07 4.77 13.79
C SER A 22 -16.36 4.06 15.10
N LEU A 23 -16.48 2.73 15.10
CA LEU A 23 -16.72 1.94 16.31
C LEU A 23 -15.51 1.90 17.27
N HIS A 24 -14.29 1.99 16.75
CA HIS A 24 -13.05 1.87 17.53
C HIS A 24 -12.29 3.20 17.67
N GLU A 25 -12.99 4.33 17.54
CA GLU A 25 -12.37 5.65 17.53
C GLU A 25 -11.44 5.88 18.73
N ARG A 26 -11.89 5.55 19.94
CA ARG A 26 -11.10 5.72 21.17
C ARG A 26 -9.79 4.95 21.15
N SER A 27 -9.80 3.72 20.60
CA SER A 27 -8.60 2.89 20.49
C SER A 27 -7.68 3.33 19.35
N LEU A 28 -8.22 3.97 18.32
CA LEU A 28 -7.47 4.46 17.15
C LEU A 28 -6.87 5.86 17.37
N ARG A 29 -7.43 6.70 18.24
CA ARG A 29 -6.87 8.03 18.59
C ARG A 29 -5.38 8.04 18.94
N PRO A 30 -4.85 7.18 19.84
CA PRO A 30 -3.41 7.18 20.14
C PRO A 30 -2.57 6.74 18.94
N ILE A 31 -3.08 5.79 18.14
CA ILE A 31 -2.41 5.34 16.91
C ILE A 31 -2.35 6.48 15.89
N TRP A 32 -3.46 7.22 15.74
CA TRP A 32 -3.54 8.40 14.92
C TRP A 32 -2.56 9.48 15.36
N LEU A 33 -2.51 9.79 16.66
CA LEU A 33 -1.61 10.82 17.18
C LEU A 33 -0.14 10.47 16.94
N ILE A 34 0.25 9.21 17.18
CA ILE A 34 1.61 8.72 16.87
C ILE A 34 1.87 8.82 15.36
N HIS A 35 0.92 8.40 14.53
CA HIS A 35 1.06 8.46 13.09
C HIS A 35 1.16 9.90 12.56
N PHE A 36 0.38 10.83 13.13
CA PHE A 36 0.47 12.25 12.83
C PHE A 36 1.87 12.80 13.12
N LEU A 37 2.46 12.44 14.27
CA LEU A 37 3.85 12.80 14.58
C LEU A 37 4.82 12.20 13.55
N PHE A 38 4.60 10.96 13.10
CA PHE A 38 5.38 10.36 12.02
C PHE A 38 5.24 11.14 10.69
N CYS A 39 4.06 11.61 10.33
CA CYS A 39 3.88 12.41 9.12
C CYS A 39 4.50 13.81 9.25
N ALA A 40 4.29 14.48 10.38
CA ALA A 40 4.77 15.82 10.63
C ALA A 40 6.31 15.85 10.64
N ILE A 41 6.95 15.00 11.45
CA ILE A 41 8.42 14.96 11.54
C ILE A 41 9.04 14.63 10.17
N PHE A 42 8.43 13.74 9.39
CA PHE A 42 8.94 13.43 8.04
C PHE A 42 8.84 14.62 7.09
N ASN A 43 7.71 15.32 7.09
CA ASN A 43 7.48 16.49 6.22
C ASN A 43 8.48 17.61 6.52
N PHE A 44 8.84 17.79 7.80
CA PHE A 44 9.79 18.82 8.23
C PHE A 44 11.25 18.34 8.34
N LEU A 45 11.55 17.10 7.92
CA LEU A 45 12.92 16.61 7.93
C LEU A 45 13.69 17.27 6.77
N PRO A 46 14.75 18.06 7.05
CA PRO A 46 15.53 18.70 5.98
C PRO A 46 16.15 17.63 5.08
N GLY A 47 15.91 17.75 3.77
CA GLY A 47 16.32 16.76 2.76
C GLY A 47 15.34 15.59 2.56
N GLY A 48 14.31 15.42 3.39
CA GLY A 48 13.30 14.37 3.22
C GLY A 48 13.91 12.98 3.05
N PHE A 49 13.69 12.34 1.90
CA PHE A 49 14.25 11.02 1.58
C PHE A 49 15.77 11.01 1.33
N SER A 50 16.40 12.14 1.01
CA SER A 50 17.86 12.22 0.83
C SER A 50 18.62 12.32 2.16
N ASN A 51 17.90 12.56 3.27
CA ASN A 51 18.48 12.59 4.60
C ASN A 51 18.86 11.17 5.07
N PRO A 52 20.07 10.90 5.57
CA PRO A 52 20.45 9.57 6.06
C PRO A 52 19.57 9.05 7.22
N PHE A 53 18.97 9.95 8.02
CA PHE A 53 18.02 9.56 9.08
C PHE A 53 16.70 9.03 8.52
N SER A 54 16.39 9.23 7.24
CA SER A 54 15.18 8.70 6.59
C SER A 54 15.10 7.17 6.62
N LEU A 55 16.25 6.47 6.67
CA LEU A 55 16.30 5.01 6.79
C LEU A 55 15.87 4.54 8.19
N ILE A 56 16.39 5.19 9.23
CA ILE A 56 16.01 4.91 10.62
C ILE A 56 14.52 5.23 10.82
N TRP A 57 14.08 6.34 10.24
CA TRP A 57 12.68 6.74 10.22
C TRP A 57 11.77 5.69 9.57
N SER A 58 12.16 5.21 8.39
CA SER A 58 11.43 4.18 7.66
C SER A 58 11.33 2.86 8.44
N LEU A 59 12.39 2.48 9.15
CA LEU A 59 12.40 1.31 10.02
C LEU A 59 11.44 1.48 11.21
N ALA A 60 11.49 2.62 11.90
CA ALA A 60 10.58 2.92 12.99
C ALA A 60 9.13 2.93 12.53
N TYR A 61 8.86 3.53 11.37
CA TYR A 61 7.55 3.58 10.75
C TYR A 61 7.03 2.20 10.33
N TYR A 62 7.93 1.33 9.83
CA TYR A 62 7.61 -0.07 9.54
C TYR A 62 7.22 -0.85 10.80
N ILE A 63 7.97 -0.70 11.89
CA ILE A 63 7.66 -1.33 13.19
C ILE A 63 6.31 -0.83 13.71
N PHE A 64 6.04 0.47 13.61
CA PHE A 64 4.76 1.06 13.98
C PHE A 64 3.58 0.36 13.29
N TRP A 65 3.63 0.17 11.97
CA TRP A 65 2.56 -0.54 11.26
C TRP A 65 2.48 -2.03 11.59
N CYS A 66 3.62 -2.68 11.87
CA CYS A 66 3.61 -4.06 12.36
C CYS A 66 2.85 -4.19 13.69
N VAL A 67 3.10 -3.26 14.62
CA VAL A 67 2.39 -3.19 15.90
C VAL A 67 0.90 -2.90 15.68
N PHE A 68 0.56 -1.96 14.80
CA PHE A 68 -0.83 -1.65 14.43
C PHE A 68 -1.60 -2.90 14.01
N PHE A 69 -1.10 -3.69 13.05
CA PHE A 69 -1.82 -4.88 12.59
C PHE A 69 -1.97 -5.93 13.68
N ARG A 70 -0.98 -6.06 14.58
CA ARG A 70 -1.08 -7.01 15.69
C ARG A 70 -2.07 -6.56 16.76
N LEU A 71 -2.22 -5.26 16.98
CA LEU A 71 -3.30 -4.69 17.79
C LEU A 71 -4.66 -4.92 17.14
N TYR A 72 -4.80 -4.62 15.83
CA TYR A 72 -6.03 -4.85 15.06
C TYR A 72 -6.50 -6.31 15.15
N TYR A 73 -5.58 -7.27 15.04
CA TYR A 73 -5.86 -8.70 15.13
C TYR A 73 -5.82 -9.29 16.56
N GLN A 74 -5.68 -8.45 17.59
CA GLN A 74 -5.65 -8.85 19.00
C GLN A 74 -4.63 -9.97 19.32
N LYS A 75 -3.42 -9.91 18.75
CA LYS A 75 -2.37 -10.94 18.93
C LYS A 75 -1.35 -10.54 20.00
N ARG A 76 -1.11 -11.38 21.03
CA ARG A 76 -0.02 -11.25 22.01
C ARG A 76 1.22 -12.09 21.64
N PRO A 77 2.46 -11.74 22.05
CA PRO A 77 2.91 -10.43 22.54
C PRO A 77 3.19 -9.48 21.37
N TYR A 78 2.78 -8.21 21.44
CA TYR A 78 2.76 -7.25 20.32
C TYR A 78 4.15 -6.98 19.68
N PHE A 79 5.22 -7.02 20.48
CA PHE A 79 6.62 -6.96 20.03
C PHE A 79 7.20 -8.38 19.91
N CYS A 80 6.86 -9.11 18.86
CA CYS A 80 7.47 -10.41 18.58
C CYS A 80 8.46 -10.24 17.44
N ALA A 81 9.74 -10.06 17.79
CA ALA A 81 10.81 -9.82 16.83
C ALA A 81 10.84 -10.89 15.72
N SER A 82 10.60 -12.16 16.04
CA SER A 82 10.56 -13.24 15.04
C SER A 82 9.47 -13.05 13.99
N LYS A 83 8.30 -12.53 14.37
CA LYS A 83 7.20 -12.25 13.42
C LYS A 83 7.45 -10.99 12.61
N ILE A 84 8.05 -9.96 13.21
CA ILE A 84 8.46 -8.72 12.50
C ILE A 84 9.57 -9.03 11.49
N CYS A 85 10.54 -9.87 11.85
CA CYS A 85 11.57 -10.35 10.93
C CYS A 85 10.98 -11.26 9.84
N ALA A 86 10.05 -12.16 10.18
CA ALA A 86 9.37 -12.99 9.20
C ALA A 86 8.54 -12.17 8.22
N SER A 87 7.92 -11.06 8.66
CA SER A 87 7.22 -10.12 7.79
C SER A 87 8.16 -9.24 6.96
N ALA A 88 9.44 -9.12 7.34
CA ALA A 88 10.42 -8.45 6.49
C ALA A 88 10.61 -9.18 5.15
N ILE A 89 10.49 -10.52 5.12
CA ILE A 89 10.66 -11.31 3.88
C ILE A 89 9.68 -10.89 2.76
N PRO A 90 8.34 -10.86 2.96
CA PRO A 90 7.42 -10.36 1.94
C PRO A 90 7.61 -8.86 1.66
N SER A 91 8.01 -8.06 2.65
CA SER A 91 8.28 -6.62 2.47
C SER A 91 9.49 -6.38 1.56
N SER A 92 10.60 -7.08 1.78
CA SER A 92 11.77 -7.03 0.90
C SER A 92 11.41 -7.44 -0.52
N LYS A 93 10.61 -8.52 -0.68
CA LYS A 93 10.13 -8.93 -2.00
C LYS A 93 9.27 -7.87 -2.67
N MET A 94 8.45 -7.15 -1.91
CA MET A 94 7.68 -6.01 -2.41
C MET A 94 8.61 -4.93 -2.96
N ILE A 95 9.64 -4.53 -2.19
CA ILE A 95 10.64 -3.55 -2.62
C ILE A 95 11.36 -4.02 -3.89
N PHE A 96 11.81 -5.28 -3.95
CA PHE A 96 12.48 -5.82 -5.14
C PHE A 96 11.57 -5.86 -6.37
N ILE A 97 10.29 -6.22 -6.23
CA ILE A 97 9.33 -6.20 -7.34
C ILE A 97 9.11 -4.76 -7.82
N THR A 98 8.89 -3.81 -6.91
CA THR A 98 8.69 -2.40 -7.25
C THR A 98 9.94 -1.80 -7.91
N PHE A 99 11.13 -2.08 -7.36
CA PHE A 99 12.39 -1.61 -7.92
C PHE A 99 12.67 -2.24 -9.29
N GLY A 100 12.49 -3.55 -9.43
CA GLY A 100 12.64 -4.23 -10.72
C GLY A 100 11.67 -3.69 -11.77
N LEU A 101 10.45 -3.36 -11.37
CA LEU A 101 9.47 -2.76 -12.27
C LEU A 101 9.84 -1.33 -12.67
N LEU A 102 10.28 -0.51 -11.73
CA LEU A 102 10.82 0.82 -12.00
C LEU A 102 12.02 0.75 -12.93
N PHE A 103 12.91 -0.21 -12.72
CA PHE A 103 14.07 -0.45 -13.56
C PHE A 103 13.67 -0.87 -14.99
N VAL A 104 12.66 -1.74 -15.14
CA VAL A 104 12.11 -2.09 -16.45
C VAL A 104 11.50 -0.87 -17.13
N LEU A 105 10.72 -0.05 -16.42
CA LEU A 105 10.17 1.20 -16.97
C LEU A 105 11.28 2.18 -17.40
N LEU A 106 12.38 2.22 -16.66
CA LEU A 106 13.55 3.04 -17.00
C LEU A 106 14.27 2.52 -18.26
N ILE A 107 14.36 1.21 -18.44
CA ILE A 107 15.08 0.57 -19.56
C ILE A 107 14.22 0.41 -20.81
N LEU A 108 12.90 0.27 -20.68
CA LEU A 108 11.97 0.12 -21.80
C LEU A 108 12.24 1.07 -22.99
N PRO A 109 12.49 2.39 -22.80
CA PRO A 109 12.78 3.28 -23.92
C PRO A 109 14.12 2.99 -24.62
N PHE A 110 15.06 2.28 -23.99
CA PHE A 110 16.34 1.95 -24.63
C PHE A 110 16.21 0.78 -25.60
N VAL A 111 15.17 -0.04 -25.48
CA VAL A 111 14.99 -1.25 -26.31
C VAL A 111 14.97 -0.93 -27.82
N PRO A 112 14.23 0.07 -28.33
CA PRO A 112 14.23 0.38 -29.75
C PRO A 112 15.58 0.91 -30.27
N LEU A 113 16.36 1.60 -29.45
CA LEU A 113 17.72 2.00 -29.79
C LEU A 113 18.64 0.78 -29.93
N LEU A 114 18.54 -0.18 -29.01
CA LEU A 114 19.27 -1.45 -29.08
C LEU A 114 18.89 -2.30 -30.30
N LEU A 115 17.64 -2.17 -30.79
CA LEU A 115 17.14 -2.85 -31.98
C LEU A 115 17.47 -2.11 -33.30
N GLY A 116 18.19 -0.98 -33.26
CA GLY A 116 18.66 -0.28 -34.45
C GLY A 116 17.76 0.86 -34.95
N PHE A 117 16.64 1.19 -34.28
CA PHE A 117 15.67 2.20 -34.73
C PHE A 117 16.08 3.65 -34.43
N HIS A 118 17.32 4.05 -34.73
CA HIS A 118 17.91 5.32 -34.29
C HIS A 118 17.18 6.56 -34.85
N ASN A 119 17.03 6.67 -36.17
CA ASN A 119 16.64 7.92 -36.84
C ASN A 119 15.19 8.37 -36.59
N LYS A 120 14.29 7.45 -36.20
CA LYS A 120 12.88 7.77 -35.91
C LYS A 120 12.59 7.85 -34.40
N TYR A 121 13.43 7.22 -33.58
CA TYR A 121 13.15 7.03 -32.16
C TYR A 121 13.91 8.00 -31.25
N LEU A 122 15.04 8.57 -31.69
CA LEU A 122 15.84 9.53 -30.91
C LEU A 122 15.01 10.68 -30.33
N LEU A 123 14.11 11.27 -31.12
CA LEU A 123 13.26 12.39 -30.68
C LEU A 123 12.21 11.96 -29.64
N VAL A 124 11.68 10.73 -29.76
CA VAL A 124 10.76 10.15 -28.76
C VAL A 124 11.50 9.81 -27.48
N PHE A 125 12.72 9.28 -27.60
CA PHE A 125 13.60 8.94 -26.50
C PHE A 125 14.01 10.17 -25.68
N GLU A 126 14.42 11.26 -26.32
CA GLU A 126 14.76 12.51 -25.64
C GLU A 126 13.59 13.09 -24.86
N ARG A 127 12.38 13.09 -25.46
CA ARG A 127 11.16 13.52 -24.75
C ARG A 127 10.84 12.64 -23.55
N TYR A 128 11.04 11.32 -23.68
CA TYR A 128 10.83 10.38 -22.58
C TYR A 128 11.84 10.60 -21.44
N MET A 129 13.12 10.76 -21.77
CA MET A 129 14.17 11.03 -20.78
C MET A 129 13.96 12.38 -20.08
N ALA A 130 13.56 13.41 -20.82
CA ALA A 130 13.18 14.70 -20.23
C ALA A 130 11.98 14.56 -19.27
N ALA A 131 10.98 13.76 -19.63
CA ALA A 131 9.83 13.47 -18.76
C ALA A 131 10.20 12.69 -17.49
N LEU A 132 11.21 11.83 -17.55
CA LEU A 132 11.72 11.07 -16.40
C LEU A 132 12.61 11.90 -15.47
N GLN A 133 13.39 12.83 -16.00
CA GLN A 133 14.29 13.67 -15.20
C GLN A 133 13.53 14.70 -14.37
N VAL A 134 12.37 15.15 -14.85
CA VAL A 134 11.53 16.10 -14.14
C VAL A 134 10.06 15.68 -14.20
N PRO A 135 9.66 14.65 -13.43
CA PRO A 135 8.28 14.17 -13.46
C PRO A 135 7.29 15.24 -12.94
N GLU A 136 7.76 16.16 -12.08
CA GLU A 136 6.93 17.16 -11.40
C GLU A 136 6.58 18.40 -12.24
N THR A 137 7.28 18.66 -13.36
CA THR A 137 7.06 19.88 -14.17
C THR A 137 5.86 19.79 -15.08
N SER A 138 5.35 18.59 -15.35
CA SER A 138 4.21 18.39 -16.23
C SER A 138 3.17 17.49 -15.59
N VAL A 139 1.97 18.04 -15.37
CA VAL A 139 0.78 17.31 -14.89
C VAL A 139 0.55 16.06 -15.72
N PHE A 140 0.80 16.12 -17.03
CA PHE A 140 0.66 14.99 -17.93
C PHE A 140 1.61 13.83 -17.58
N ASN A 141 2.86 14.13 -17.24
CA ASN A 141 3.84 13.12 -16.84
C ASN A 141 3.42 12.48 -15.50
N VAL A 142 3.05 13.30 -14.51
CA VAL A 142 2.55 12.82 -13.21
C VAL A 142 1.36 11.86 -13.38
N LEU A 143 0.41 12.21 -14.25
CA LEU A 143 -0.76 11.38 -14.54
C LEU A 143 -0.37 10.04 -15.19
N ILE A 144 0.52 10.05 -16.19
CA ILE A 144 0.98 8.81 -16.85
C ILE A 144 1.69 7.90 -15.85
N PHE A 145 2.63 8.41 -15.07
CA PHE A 145 3.32 7.60 -14.05
C PHE A 145 2.32 7.03 -13.04
N SER A 146 1.40 7.86 -12.53
CA SER A 146 0.38 7.42 -11.59
C SER A 146 -0.51 6.32 -12.17
N LEU A 147 -0.89 6.42 -13.44
CA LEU A 147 -1.68 5.41 -14.14
C LEU A 147 -0.92 4.09 -14.29
N ILE A 148 0.35 4.14 -14.67
CA ILE A 148 1.21 2.94 -14.79
C ILE A 148 1.32 2.24 -13.42
N PHE A 149 1.62 2.99 -12.36
CA PHE A 149 1.67 2.46 -11.00
C PHE A 149 0.34 1.88 -10.55
N LEU A 150 -0.78 2.54 -10.88
CA LEU A 150 -2.13 2.06 -10.58
C LEU A 150 -2.38 0.70 -11.26
N LEU A 151 -2.08 0.55 -12.55
CA LEU A 151 -2.27 -0.70 -13.31
C LEU A 151 -1.46 -1.86 -12.75
N ILE A 152 -0.28 -1.56 -12.22
CA ILE A 152 0.68 -2.55 -11.70
C ILE A 152 0.42 -2.84 -10.21
N SER A 153 -0.29 -1.97 -9.51
CA SER A 153 -0.58 -2.06 -8.08
C SER A 153 -1.18 -3.40 -7.60
N PRO A 154 -1.99 -4.16 -8.38
CA PRO A 154 -2.45 -5.48 -7.93
C PRO A 154 -1.30 -6.48 -7.73
N PHE A 155 -0.21 -6.33 -8.50
CA PHE A 155 0.95 -7.22 -8.50
C PHE A 155 2.06 -6.70 -7.59
N ALA A 156 2.40 -5.41 -7.71
CA ALA A 156 3.49 -4.81 -6.96
C ALA A 156 3.10 -4.39 -5.53
N PHE A 157 1.82 -4.14 -5.26
CA PHE A 157 1.36 -3.64 -3.97
C PHE A 157 0.39 -4.59 -3.28
N CYS A 158 -0.82 -4.80 -3.83
CA CYS A 158 -1.93 -5.43 -3.11
C CYS A 158 -1.59 -6.84 -2.60
N ARG A 159 -1.06 -7.71 -3.47
CA ARG A 159 -0.76 -9.10 -3.12
C ARG A 159 0.46 -9.23 -2.20
N PRO A 160 1.58 -8.54 -2.45
CA PRO A 160 2.66 -8.45 -1.46
C PRO A 160 2.17 -7.94 -0.10
N TYR A 161 1.28 -6.94 -0.07
CA TYR A 161 0.70 -6.40 1.16
C TYR A 161 -0.10 -7.44 1.94
N LEU A 162 -0.94 -8.22 1.26
CA LEU A 162 -1.68 -9.32 1.89
C LEU A 162 -0.74 -10.43 2.38
N ALA A 163 0.36 -10.70 1.66
CA ALA A 163 1.39 -11.62 2.10
C ALA A 163 2.10 -11.14 3.37
N TRP A 164 2.34 -9.83 3.46
CA TRP A 164 2.91 -9.17 4.63
C TRP A 164 1.98 -9.26 5.85
N ILE A 165 0.68 -8.94 5.70
CA ILE A 165 -0.32 -9.15 6.77
C ILE A 165 -0.36 -10.62 7.20
N SER A 166 -0.31 -11.57 6.25
CA SER A 166 -0.27 -13.02 6.54
C SER A 166 0.92 -13.38 7.43
N ALA A 167 2.11 -12.85 7.13
CA ALA A 167 3.32 -13.10 7.90
C ALA A 167 3.23 -12.51 9.32
N LEU A 168 2.68 -11.31 9.47
CA LEU A 168 2.45 -10.66 10.77
C LEU A 168 1.51 -11.45 11.67
N GLN A 169 0.51 -12.11 11.09
CA GLN A 169 -0.39 -13.00 11.82
C GLN A 169 0.25 -14.34 12.21
N GLY A 170 1.44 -14.63 11.70
CA GLY A 170 2.17 -15.88 11.95
C GLY A 170 1.86 -16.99 10.95
N TYR A 171 1.13 -16.71 9.87
CA TYR A 171 0.91 -17.63 8.76
C TYR A 171 2.02 -17.49 7.69
N SER A 172 1.97 -18.34 6.67
CA SER A 172 2.89 -18.24 5.53
C SER A 172 2.76 -16.88 4.83
N GLY A 173 3.85 -16.10 4.81
CA GLY A 173 4.00 -14.86 4.05
C GLY A 173 4.27 -15.08 2.55
N SER A 174 3.80 -16.20 1.98
CA SER A 174 4.08 -16.55 0.59
C SER A 174 3.21 -15.76 -0.38
N ILE A 175 3.84 -14.90 -1.17
CA ILE A 175 3.22 -14.16 -2.27
C ILE A 175 2.52 -15.13 -3.24
N ARG A 176 3.16 -16.24 -3.61
CA ARG A 176 2.56 -17.25 -4.52
C ARG A 176 1.25 -17.81 -3.99
N LYS A 177 1.15 -18.05 -2.67
CA LYS A 177 -0.09 -18.53 -2.04
C LYS A 177 -1.19 -17.46 -2.09
N VAL A 178 -0.84 -16.20 -1.90
CA VAL A 178 -1.76 -15.05 -2.01
C VAL A 178 -2.26 -14.91 -3.44
N PHE A 179 -1.38 -15.04 -4.43
CA PHE A 179 -1.75 -15.01 -5.84
C PHE A 179 -2.82 -16.05 -6.16
N LYS A 180 -2.61 -17.31 -5.75
CA LYS A 180 -3.60 -18.37 -5.94
C LYS A 180 -4.95 -18.03 -5.31
N LYS A 181 -4.96 -17.56 -4.06
CA LYS A 181 -6.19 -17.20 -3.32
C LYS A 181 -6.94 -16.00 -3.89
N THR A 182 -6.25 -15.10 -4.58
CA THR A 182 -6.79 -13.84 -5.10
C THR A 182 -6.88 -13.83 -6.63
N THR A 183 -6.85 -15.02 -7.25
CA THR A 183 -7.01 -15.18 -8.69
C THR A 183 -8.33 -14.57 -9.14
N GLY A 184 -8.38 -13.97 -10.33
CA GLY A 184 -9.58 -13.34 -10.89
C GLY A 184 -10.02 -12.00 -10.27
N ASN A 185 -9.24 -11.43 -9.34
CA ASN A 185 -9.57 -10.17 -8.66
C ASN A 185 -8.74 -8.95 -9.10
N ASN A 186 -8.01 -9.03 -10.23
CA ASN A 186 -7.13 -7.94 -10.70
C ASN A 186 -7.86 -6.60 -10.83
N ILE A 187 -9.00 -6.59 -11.54
CA ILE A 187 -9.81 -5.38 -11.73
C ILE A 187 -10.35 -4.87 -10.40
N ARG A 188 -10.71 -5.76 -9.47
CA ARG A 188 -11.22 -5.37 -8.16
C ARG A 188 -10.14 -4.72 -7.30
N PHE A 189 -8.90 -5.21 -7.35
CA PHE A 189 -7.77 -4.55 -6.71
C PHE A 189 -7.46 -3.21 -7.37
N LEU A 190 -7.53 -3.13 -8.70
CA LEU A 190 -7.35 -1.89 -9.44
C LEU A 190 -8.38 -0.83 -9.00
N SER A 191 -9.67 -1.19 -8.99
CA SER A 191 -10.75 -0.32 -8.51
C SER A 191 -10.56 0.08 -7.06
N LEU A 192 -10.12 -0.84 -6.19
CA LEU A 192 -9.86 -0.55 -4.79
C LEU A 192 -8.75 0.50 -4.64
N ILE A 193 -7.60 0.30 -5.30
CA ILE A 193 -6.48 1.25 -5.24
C ILE A 193 -6.86 2.60 -5.86
N PHE A 194 -7.59 2.60 -6.98
CA PHE A 194 -8.07 3.83 -7.60
C PHE A 194 -8.94 4.64 -6.63
N LEU A 195 -9.94 4.00 -6.02
CA LEU A 195 -10.82 4.63 -5.03
C LEU A 195 -10.06 5.08 -3.78
N LEU A 196 -9.02 4.35 -3.38
CA LEU A 196 -8.18 4.75 -2.25
C LEU A 196 -7.24 5.91 -2.58
N ASN A 197 -6.86 6.14 -3.83
CA ASN A 197 -6.00 7.27 -4.21
C ASN A 197 -6.77 8.55 -4.48
N LEU A 198 -8.05 8.47 -4.89
CA LEU A 198 -8.84 9.65 -5.24
C LEU A 198 -8.93 10.68 -4.09
N PRO A 199 -9.23 10.30 -2.83
CA PRO A 199 -9.22 11.24 -1.72
C PRO A 199 -7.84 11.86 -1.45
N CYS A 200 -6.75 11.11 -1.66
CA CYS A 200 -5.39 11.61 -1.52
C CYS A 200 -5.09 12.72 -2.52
N PHE A 201 -5.53 12.55 -3.78
CA PHE A 201 -5.35 13.55 -4.83
C PHE A 201 -6.15 14.81 -4.54
N VAL A 202 -7.40 14.66 -4.10
CA VAL A 202 -8.26 15.77 -3.68
C VAL A 202 -7.66 16.51 -2.48
N ALA A 203 -7.14 15.79 -1.49
CA ALA A 203 -6.54 16.40 -0.31
C ALA A 203 -5.27 17.21 -0.64
N TYR A 204 -4.41 16.67 -1.52
CA TYR A 204 -3.24 17.40 -2.01
C TYR A 204 -3.64 18.66 -2.79
N GLY A 205 -4.60 18.54 -3.71
CA GLY A 205 -5.12 19.70 -4.45
C GLY A 205 -5.71 20.77 -3.54
N ALA A 206 -6.45 20.37 -2.50
CA ALA A 206 -7.00 21.29 -1.52
C ALA A 206 -5.90 21.99 -0.69
N ASP A 207 -4.84 21.28 -0.28
CA ASP A 207 -3.72 21.87 0.45
C ASP A 207 -3.03 22.98 -0.36
N VAL A 208 -2.81 22.73 -1.66
CA VAL A 208 -2.23 23.69 -2.59
C VAL A 208 -3.15 24.91 -2.78
N LEU A 209 -4.46 24.68 -2.98
CA LEU A 209 -5.43 25.75 -3.19
C LEU A 209 -5.65 26.62 -1.95
N LEU A 210 -5.58 26.02 -0.76
CA LEU A 210 -5.76 26.72 0.52
C LEU A 210 -4.46 27.29 1.09
N HIS A 211 -3.33 27.12 0.39
CA HIS A 211 -1.99 27.53 0.83
C HIS A 211 -1.65 27.02 2.24
N CYS A 212 -2.01 25.77 2.55
CA CYS A 212 -1.78 25.19 3.88
C CYS A 212 -0.35 24.69 4.11
N HIS A 213 0.58 24.94 3.18
CA HIS A 213 2.00 24.56 3.27
C HIS A 213 2.22 23.09 3.69
N GLY A 214 1.39 22.17 3.21
CA GLY A 214 1.47 20.74 3.50
C GLY A 214 0.79 20.29 4.80
N TRP A 215 0.35 21.21 5.67
CA TRP A 215 -0.28 20.84 6.95
C TRP A 215 -1.65 20.17 6.77
N PHE A 216 -2.42 20.60 5.78
CA PHE A 216 -3.70 19.98 5.48
C PHE A 216 -3.50 18.56 4.96
N SER A 217 -2.52 18.37 4.07
CA SER A 217 -2.09 17.06 3.60
C SER A 217 -1.63 16.16 4.75
N VAL A 218 -0.78 16.66 5.66
CA VAL A 218 -0.33 15.90 6.84
C VAL A 218 -1.50 15.49 7.73
N GLY A 219 -2.40 16.42 8.04
CA GLY A 219 -3.61 16.15 8.83
C GLY A 219 -4.47 15.08 8.18
N PHE A 220 -4.75 15.21 6.89
CA PHE A 220 -5.54 14.23 6.14
C PHE A 220 -4.85 12.85 6.08
N TYR A 221 -3.59 12.78 5.63
CA TYR A 221 -2.86 11.52 5.47
C TYR A 221 -2.70 10.77 6.79
N SER A 222 -2.52 11.50 7.91
CA SER A 222 -2.39 10.89 9.23
C SER A 222 -3.60 10.04 9.62
N ILE A 223 -4.82 10.48 9.27
CA ILE A 223 -6.06 9.74 9.51
C ILE A 223 -6.26 8.71 8.40
N TYR A 224 -6.07 9.14 7.16
CA TYR A 224 -6.44 8.38 5.98
C TYR A 224 -5.61 7.10 5.81
N LEU A 225 -4.32 7.10 6.16
CA LEU A 225 -3.50 5.89 6.10
C LEU A 225 -3.94 4.84 7.14
N ILE A 226 -4.52 5.23 8.28
CA ILE A 226 -5.10 4.26 9.21
C ILE A 226 -6.31 3.59 8.57
N TYR A 227 -7.20 4.38 7.95
CA TYR A 227 -8.32 3.86 7.18
C TYR A 227 -7.85 2.91 6.06
N PHE A 228 -6.85 3.31 5.28
CA PHE A 228 -6.23 2.50 4.23
C PHE A 228 -5.75 1.14 4.77
N ASN A 229 -5.06 1.15 5.91
CA ASN A 229 -4.57 -0.05 6.57
C ASN A 229 -5.71 -0.98 7.02
N ILE A 230 -6.77 -0.42 7.59
CA ILE A 230 -7.98 -1.16 7.98
C ILE A 230 -8.65 -1.77 6.74
N VAL A 231 -8.74 -1.04 5.62
CA VAL A 231 -9.28 -1.56 4.36
C VAL A 231 -8.51 -2.81 3.94
N PHE A 232 -7.18 -2.78 3.94
CA PHE A 232 -6.37 -3.95 3.62
C PHE A 232 -6.51 -5.09 4.63
N ALA A 233 -6.72 -4.79 5.91
CA ALA A 233 -7.07 -5.79 6.90
C ALA A 233 -8.40 -6.48 6.56
N LYS A 234 -9.42 -5.73 6.13
CA LYS A 234 -10.71 -6.28 5.69
C LYS A 234 -10.60 -7.07 4.38
N VAL A 235 -9.77 -6.64 3.44
CA VAL A 235 -9.45 -7.42 2.23
C VAL A 235 -8.79 -8.75 2.62
N TYR A 236 -7.84 -8.71 3.55
CA TYR A 236 -7.21 -9.91 4.07
C TYR A 236 -8.26 -10.84 4.71
N ASP A 237 -9.09 -10.31 5.60
CA ASP A 237 -10.13 -11.09 6.27
C ASP A 237 -11.09 -11.72 5.26
N PHE A 238 -11.46 -11.00 4.21
CA PHE A 238 -12.28 -11.53 3.13
C PHE A 238 -11.64 -12.74 2.45
N PHE A 239 -10.35 -12.76 2.15
CA PHE A 239 -9.71 -13.90 1.47
C PHE A 239 -9.20 -15.01 2.41
N TYR A 240 -9.01 -14.71 3.70
CA TYR A 240 -8.31 -15.61 4.63
C TYR A 240 -9.14 -16.08 5.81
N GLN A 241 -10.21 -15.38 6.20
CA GLN A 241 -11.16 -15.91 7.17
C GLN A 241 -12.18 -16.80 6.43
N GLN A 242 -12.00 -18.11 6.54
CA GLN A 242 -13.13 -19.03 6.48
C GLN A 242 -14.00 -18.75 7.70
N LYS A 243 -15.32 -18.68 7.53
CA LYS A 243 -16.27 -18.66 8.65
C LYS A 243 -15.80 -19.70 9.67
N LYS A 244 -15.44 -19.28 10.89
CA LYS A 244 -15.50 -20.23 12.01
C LYS A 244 -16.93 -20.79 12.00
N PRO A 245 -17.14 -22.11 11.99
CA PRO A 245 -18.48 -22.61 12.26
C PRO A 245 -18.90 -22.07 13.64
N GLN A 246 -20.03 -21.38 13.67
CA GLN A 246 -20.79 -21.17 14.90
C GLN A 246 -21.21 -22.56 15.40
N ASN A 247 -21.05 -22.75 16.72
CA ASN A 247 -21.56 -23.85 17.54
C ASN A 247 -20.83 -25.19 17.48
N LYS A 248 -19.90 -25.37 18.43
CA LYS A 248 -19.74 -26.57 19.26
C LYS A 248 -19.17 -26.15 20.62
N SER A 249 -20.04 -25.71 21.53
CA SER A 249 -19.79 -25.70 22.98
C SER A 249 -21.05 -25.25 23.75
N GLU A 250 -22.20 -25.84 23.46
CA GLU A 250 -23.37 -25.85 24.35
C GLU A 250 -24.03 -27.22 24.18
N ALA A 251 -23.31 -28.26 24.63
CA ALA A 251 -23.80 -29.61 24.85
C ALA A 251 -22.70 -30.35 25.61
N GLU A 252 -22.54 -30.00 26.88
CA GLU A 252 -21.91 -30.77 27.97
C GLU A 252 -21.73 -29.78 29.12
N ASP A 253 -22.82 -29.59 29.87
CA ASP A 253 -22.90 -29.73 31.33
C ASP A 253 -24.34 -29.43 31.79
#